data_AF-A0A9E2R8D1-F1
#
_entry.id   AF-A0A9E2R8D1-F1
#
_cell.length_a   1.000
_cell.length_b   1.000
_cell.length_c   1.000
_cell.angle_alpha   90.00
_cell.angle_beta   90.00
_cell.angle_gamma   90.00
#
_symmetry.space_group_name_H-M   'P 1'
#
loop_
_entity.id
_entity.type
_entity.pdbx_description
1 polymer ?
#
loop_
_entity_poly.entity_id
_entity_poly.type
_entity_poly.pdbx_seq_one_letter_code
_entity_poly.pdbx_strand_id
1 'polypeptide(L)' 'GILGEMSLIDKAPRSATAVALTDAVLLPIDEAQFHTMIRQTPAFAIMVMRVMCKRLRNMDASR' A
#
# COMPACT_ATOMS: atom_id res chain seq x y z
N GLY A 1 6.39 -1.76 5.40
CA GLY A 1 5.55 -0.83 4.61
C GLY A 1 4.87 -1.62 3.51
N ILE A 2 3.93 -1.02 2.78
CA ILE A 2 3.27 -1.64 1.64
C ILE A 2 3.32 -0.68 0.44
N LEU A 3 3.27 -1.22 -0.76
CA LEU A 3 3.19 -0.50 -2.03
C LEU A 3 2.20 -1.22 -2.95
N GLY A 4 1.57 -0.48 -3.87
CA GLY A 4 0.54 -1.03 -4.77
C GLY A 4 -0.83 -1.21 -4.10
N GLU A 5 -0.97 -0.82 -2.83
CA GLU A 5 -2.21 -0.91 -2.05
C GLU A 5 -3.34 -0.08 -2.66
N MET A 6 -2.99 1.06 -3.28
CA MET A 6 -3.96 2.02 -3.81
C MET A 6 -4.83 1.36 -4.89
N SER A 7 -4.20 0.77 -5.91
CA SER A 7 -4.90 0.11 -7.02
C SER A 7 -5.78 -1.06 -6.58
N LEU A 8 -5.42 -1.77 -5.50
CA LEU A 8 -6.26 -2.83 -4.95
C LEU A 8 -7.53 -2.28 -4.29
N ILE A 9 -7.45 -1.09 -3.69
CA ILE A 9 -8.54 -0.41 -2.97
C ILE A 9 -9.45 0.36 -3.91
N ASP A 10 -8.89 1.21 -4.77
CA ASP A 10 -9.64 2.16 -5.61
C ASP A 10 -9.95 1.63 -7.02
N LYS A 11 -9.34 0.48 -7.40
CA LYS A 11 -9.44 -0.13 -8.73
C LYS A 11 -8.94 0.77 -9.87
N ALA A 12 -8.10 1.75 -9.57
CA ALA A 12 -7.43 2.58 -10.56
C ALA A 12 -6.06 1.99 -10.96
N PRO A 13 -5.49 2.40 -12.12
CA PRO A 13 -4.12 2.06 -12.48
C PRO A 13 -3.11 2.45 -11.40
N ARG A 14 -1.89 1.89 -11.49
CA ARG A 14 -0.81 2.19 -10.54
C ARG A 14 -0.62 3.70 -10.34
N SER A 15 -0.60 4.14 -9.08
CA SER A 15 -0.44 5.55 -8.73
C SER A 15 0.99 6.08 -8.94
N ALA A 16 1.97 5.18 -8.94
CA ALA A 16 3.38 5.50 -9.16
C ALA A 16 4.17 4.27 -9.62
N THR A 17 5.42 4.50 -10.05
CA THR A 17 6.42 3.44 -10.24
C THR A 17 7.25 3.28 -8.98
N ALA A 18 7.40 2.06 -8.48
CA ALA A 18 8.33 1.73 -7.41
C ALA A 18 9.60 1.12 -8.00
N VAL A 19 10.77 1.64 -7.63
CA VAL A 19 12.08 1.15 -8.07
C VAL A 19 12.87 0.76 -6.82
N ALA A 20 13.45 -0.44 -6.83
CA ALA A 20 14.35 -0.87 -5.77
C ALA A 20 15.68 -0.12 -5.90
N LEU A 21 16.08 0.61 -4.85
CA LEU A 21 17.37 1.32 -4.82
C LEU A 21 18.51 0.44 -4.32
N THR A 22 18.17 -0.66 -3.65
CA THR A 22 19.06 -1.69 -3.13
C THR A 22 18.37 -3.04 -3.29
N ASP A 23 19.08 -4.13 -3.00
CA ASP A 23 18.49 -5.46 -2.91
C ASP A 23 17.29 -5.44 -1.95
N ALA A 24 16.18 -6.00 -2.42
CA ALA A 24 14.90 -5.99 -1.72
C ALA A 24 14.25 -7.37 -1.79
N VAL A 25 13.71 -7.82 -0.67
CA VAL A 25 12.87 -9.01 -0.58
C VAL A 25 11.43 -8.55 -0.40
N LEU A 26 10.54 -8.97 -1.32
CA LEU A 26 9.14 -8.58 -1.34
C LEU A 26 8.26 -9.82 -1.30
N LEU A 27 7.12 -9.72 -0.61
CA LEU A 27 6.06 -10.71 -0.65
C LEU A 27 4.97 -10.22 -1.62
N PRO A 28 4.75 -10.88 -2.77
CA PRO A 28 3.62 -10.56 -3.63
C PRO A 28 2.31 -10.90 -2.93
N ILE A 29 1.35 -9.99 -3.00
CA ILE A 29 0.00 -10.15 -2.44
C ILE A 29 -0.98 -9.83 -3.56
N ASP A 30 -1.81 -10.79 -3.92
CA ASP A 30 -2.90 -10.58 -4.86
C ASP A 30 -4.15 -9.98 -4.18
N GLU A 31 -5.16 -9.64 -4.98
CA GLU A 31 -6.40 -9.06 -4.48
C GLU A 31 -7.14 -9.97 -3.48
N ALA A 32 -7.21 -11.27 -3.75
CA ALA A 32 -7.92 -12.21 -2.90
C ALA A 32 -7.24 -12.37 -1.53
N GLN A 33 -5.91 -12.43 -1.53
CA GLN A 33 -5.07 -12.44 -0.33
C GLN A 33 -5.21 -11.13 0.44
N PHE A 34 -5.16 -9.98 -0.24
CA PHE A 34 -5.33 -8.67 0.38
C PHE A 34 -6.67 -8.55 1.12
N HIS A 35 -7.78 -8.94 0.48
CA HIS A 35 -9.09 -8.96 1.12
C HIS A 35 -9.18 -9.96 2.28
N THR A 36 -8.51 -11.10 2.15
CA THR A 36 -8.45 -12.10 3.23
C THR A 36 -7.69 -11.56 4.43
N MET A 37 -6.57 -10.86 4.23
CA MET A 37 -5.82 -10.21 5.29
C MET A 37 -6.63 -9.13 6.00
N ILE A 38 -7.44 -8.34 5.27
CA ILE A 38 -8.36 -7.37 5.88
C ILE A 38 -9.39 -8.07 6.77
N ARG A 39 -10.02 -9.16 6.28
CA ARG A 39 -11.07 -9.88 7.01
C ARG A 39 -10.53 -10.59 8.25
N GLN A 40 -9.38 -11.27 8.11
CA GLN A 40 -8.81 -12.09 9.18
C GLN A 40 -7.97 -11.28 10.16
N THR A 41 -7.40 -10.16 9.73
CA THR A 41 -6.55 -9.29 10.55
C THR A 41 -6.96 -7.83 10.37
N PRO A 42 -8.02 -7.34 11.05
CA PRO A 42 -8.49 -5.96 10.88
C PRO A 42 -7.42 -4.88 11.14
N ALA A 43 -6.42 -5.17 11.98
CA ALA A 43 -5.26 -4.29 12.19
C ALA A 43 -4.45 -4.03 10.91
N PHE A 44 -4.50 -4.94 9.92
CA PHE A 44 -3.89 -4.76 8.60
C PHE A 44 -4.52 -3.58 7.86
N ALA A 45 -5.85 -3.44 7.88
CA ALA A 45 -6.52 -2.30 7.26
C ALA A 45 -6.09 -0.97 7.90
N ILE A 46 -5.95 -0.94 9.23
CA ILE A 46 -5.45 0.25 9.96
C ILE A 46 -4.00 0.57 9.55
N MET A 47 -3.15 -0.43 9.37
CA MET A 47 -1.78 -0.24 8.87
C MET A 47 -1.77 0.39 7.48
N VAL A 48 -2.62 -0.10 6.57
CA VAL A 48 -2.77 0.45 5.21
C VAL A 48 -3.25 1.90 5.27
N MET A 49 -4.28 2.21 6.06
CA MET A 49 -4.76 3.58 6.27
C MET A 49 -3.66 4.51 6.79
N ARG A 50 -2.84 4.05 7.74
CA ARG A 50 -1.70 4.84 8.26
C ARG A 50 -0.65 5.13 7.19
N VAL A 51 -0.37 4.17 6.31
CA VAL A 51 0.54 4.37 5.16
C VAL A 51 -0.02 5.45 4.23
N MET A 52 -1.31 5.39 3.91
CA MET A 52 -1.99 6.39 3.07
C MET A 52 -1.94 7.79 3.69
N CYS A 53 -2.27 7.94 4.98
CA CYS A 53 -2.17 9.23 5.68
C CYS A 53 -0.73 9.78 5.68
N LYS A 54 0.29 8.91 5.81
CA LYS A 54 1.69 9.33 5.74
C LYS A 54 2.05 9.83 4.34
N ARG A 55 1.59 9.15 3.28
CA ARG A 55 1.80 9.59 1.89
C ARG A 55 1.19 10.97 1.64
N LEU A 56 -0.06 11.20 2.05
CA LEU A 56 -0.74 12.50 1.91
C LEU A 56 0.04 13.62 2.58
N ARG A 57 0.42 13.45 3.86
CA ARG A 57 1.21 14.46 4.58
C ARG A 57 2.56 14.75 3.93
N ASN A 58 3.22 13.72 3.40
CA ASN A 58 4.49 13.91 2.71
C ASN A 58 4.32 14.69 1.39
N MET A 59 3.22 14.46 0.67
CA MET A 59 2.89 15.22 -0.54
C MET A 59 2.59 16.68 -0.22
N ASP A 60 1.81 16.94 0.82
CA ASP A 60 1.50 18.30 1.27
C ASP A 60 2.75 19.04 1.76
N ALA A 61 3.66 18.36 2.47
CA ALA A 61 4.91 18.94 2.95
C ALA A 61 5.97 19.17 1.86
N SER A 62 5.80 18.57 0.68
CA SER A 62 6.70 18.75 -0.47
C SER A 62 6.24 19.89 -1.39
N ARG A 63 5.26 20.68 -0.95
CA ARG A 63 4.65 21.81 -1.66
C ARG A 63 5.05 23.12 -1.00
#